data_AF-A0A7G5FGC7-F1
#
_entry.id   AF-A0A7G5FGC7-F1
#
_cell.length_a   1.000
_cell.length_b   1.000
_cell.length_c   1.000
_cell.angle_alpha   90.00
_cell.angle_beta   90.00
_cell.angle_gamma   90.00
#
_symmetry.space_group_name_H-M   'P 1'
#
loop_
_entity.id
_entity.type
_entity.pdbx_description
1 polymer ?
#
loop_
_entity_poly.entity_id
_entity_poly.type
_entity_poly.pdbx_seq_one_letter_code
_entity_poly.pdbx_strand_id
1 'polypeptide(L)' 'MSGSAIMMMVLFIVIIWGGLAASIAALRRAPDDQVGVLGPSEHATDEVLIGHELEES' A
#
# COMPACT_ATOMS: atom_id res chain seq x y z
N MET A 1 18.62 -31.94 -6.11
CA MET A 1 17.71 -31.14 -5.24
C MET A 1 16.58 -32.05 -4.79
N SER A 2 16.25 -32.10 -3.49
CA SER A 2 15.09 -32.87 -3.04
C SER A 2 13.79 -32.18 -3.48
N GLY A 3 12.74 -32.95 -3.80
CA GLY A 3 11.43 -32.39 -4.14
C GLY A 3 10.84 -31.53 -3.01
N SER A 4 11.17 -31.86 -1.75
CA SER A 4 10.82 -31.05 -0.58
C SER A 4 11.44 -29.65 -0.60
N ALA A 5 12.70 -29.51 -1.03
CA ALA A 5 13.37 -28.22 -1.11
C ALA A 5 12.72 -27.31 -2.17
N ILE A 6 12.33 -27.89 -3.32
CA ILE A 6 11.65 -27.16 -4.40
C ILE A 6 10.26 -26.69 -3.93
N MET A 7 9.51 -27.55 -3.25
CA MET A 7 8.21 -27.19 -2.68
C MET A 7 8.31 -26.00 -1.72
N MET A 8 9.28 -26.02 -0.81
CA MET A 8 9.49 -24.92 0.14
C MET A 8 9.89 -23.63 -0.56
N MET A 9 10.73 -23.72 -1.60
CA MET A 9 11.12 -22.57 -2.42
C MET A 9 9.90 -21.92 -3.10
N VAL A 10 9.04 -22.73 -3.73
CA VAL A 10 7.83 -22.23 -4.40
C VAL A 10 6.87 -21.61 -3.38
N LEU A 11 6.66 -22.26 -2.24
CA LEU A 11 5.79 -21.74 -1.18
C LEU A 11 6.25 -20.36 -0.69
N PHE A 12 7.56 -20.21 -0.44
CA PHE A 12 8.16 -18.95 -0.03
C PHE A 12 7.93 -17.84 -1.05
N ILE A 13 8.15 -18.14 -2.35
CA ILE A 13 7.93 -17.19 -3.45
C ILE A 13 6.45 -16.77 -3.49
N VAL A 14 5.52 -17.73 -3.46
CA VAL A 14 4.08 -17.46 -3.52
C VAL A 14 3.61 -16.64 -2.31
N ILE A 15 4.10 -16.93 -1.12
CA ILE A 15 3.69 -16.20 0.09
C ILE A 15 4.19 -14.75 0.04
N ILE A 16 5.46 -14.52 -0.30
CA ILE A 16 6.01 -13.15 -0.33
C ILE A 16 5.40 -12.34 -1.46
N TRP A 17 5.49 -12.85 -2.69
CA TRP A 17 5.04 -12.11 -3.85
C TRP A 17 3.52 -12.04 -3.93
N GLY A 18 2.82 -13.13 -3.58
CA GLY A 18 1.37 -13.14 -3.51
C GLY A 18 0.83 -12.24 -2.40
N GLY A 19 1.46 -12.28 -1.21
CA GLY A 19 1.12 -11.38 -0.11
C GLY A 19 1.36 -9.91 -0.47
N LEU A 20 2.51 -9.59 -1.09
CA LEU A 20 2.81 -8.24 -1.55
C LEU A 20 1.81 -7.76 -2.61
N ALA A 21 1.52 -8.57 -3.63
CA ALA A 21 0.56 -8.22 -4.67
C ALA A 21 -0.85 -8.00 -4.09
N ALA A 22 -1.28 -8.85 -3.15
CA ALA A 22 -2.56 -8.70 -2.46
C ALA A 22 -2.61 -7.40 -1.63
N SER A 23 -1.55 -7.08 -0.89
CA SER A 23 -1.47 -5.84 -0.11
C SER A 23 -1.51 -4.60 -0.99
N ILE A 24 -0.79 -4.60 -2.13
CA ILE A 24 -0.86 -3.50 -3.10
C ILE A 24 -2.27 -3.37 -3.67
N ALA A 25 -2.90 -4.47 -4.06
CA ALA A 25 -4.26 -4.45 -4.58
C ALA A 25 -5.27 -3.94 -3.53
N ALA A 26 -5.09 -4.30 -2.26
CA ALA A 26 -5.91 -3.82 -1.17
C ALA A 26 -5.74 -2.32 -0.93
N LEU A 27 -4.50 -1.83 -0.88
CA LEU A 27 -4.19 -0.40 -0.71
C LEU A 27 -4.73 0.44 -1.86
N ARG A 28 -4.60 -0.02 -3.10
CA ARG A 28 -5.13 0.71 -4.27
C ARG A 28 -6.66 0.78 -4.30
N ARG A 29 -7.36 -0.11 -3.61
CA ARG A 29 -8.82 -0.15 -3.61
C ARG A 29 -9.42 0.88 -2.66
N ALA A 30 -8.69 1.30 -1.65
CA ALA A 30 -9.14 2.23 -0.63
C ALA A 30 -8.03 3.28 -0.43
N PRO A 31 -7.96 4.31 -1.29
CA PRO A 31 -6.95 5.34 -1.16
C PRO A 31 -7.18 6.17 0.12
N ASP A 32 -6.10 6.66 0.72
CA ASP A 32 -6.10 7.25 2.07
C ASP A 32 -6.97 8.52 2.21
N ASP A 33 -7.32 9.17 1.10
CA ASP A 33 -8.25 10.30 1.02
C ASP A 33 -9.74 9.89 1.19
N GLN A 34 -10.05 8.62 0.98
CA GLN A 34 -11.40 8.06 1.01
C GLN A 34 -11.68 7.18 2.22
N VAL A 35 -10.65 6.79 2.98
CA VAL A 35 -10.78 5.88 4.14
C VAL A 35 -9.94 6.33 5.34
N GLY A 36 -10.44 6.03 6.55
CA GLY A 36 -9.76 6.36 7.82
C GLY A 36 -10.42 7.51 8.59
N VAL A 37 -10.00 7.71 9.84
CA VAL A 37 -10.59 8.73 10.75
C VAL A 37 -10.35 10.16 10.27
N LEU A 38 -9.28 10.37 9.49
CA LEU A 38 -8.90 11.66 8.91
C LEU A 38 -9.42 11.85 7.48
N GLY A 39 -10.01 10.82 6.86
CA GLY A 39 -10.26 10.70 5.42
C GLY A 39 -10.66 12.01 4.72
N PRO A 40 -11.94 12.40 4.69
CA PRO A 40 -12.39 13.63 4.02
C PRO A 40 -12.24 14.88 4.89
N SER A 41 -11.32 14.89 5.87
CA SER A 41 -11.15 16.09 6.69
C SER A 41 -10.61 17.23 5.83
N GLU A 42 -11.24 18.39 5.92
CA GLU A 42 -10.98 19.58 5.10
C GLU A 42 -9.51 20.05 5.14
N HIS A 43 -8.74 19.62 6.13
CA HIS A 43 -7.34 19.98 6.33
C HIS A 43 -6.34 18.88 5.96
N ALA A 44 -6.79 17.68 5.58
CA ALA A 44 -5.93 16.54 5.24
C ALA A 44 -5.99 16.14 3.75
N THR A 45 -6.65 16.95 2.92
CA THR A 45 -6.68 16.80 1.46
C THR A 45 -5.35 17.18 0.83
N ASP A 46 -5.01 16.52 -0.28
CA ASP A 46 -3.78 16.78 -1.05
C ASP A 46 -3.65 18.25 -1.45
N GLU A 47 -4.76 18.92 -1.82
CA GLU A 47 -4.74 20.32 -2.23
C GLU A 47 -4.28 21.27 -1.11
N VAL A 48 -4.64 20.97 0.13
CA VAL A 48 -4.25 21.78 1.29
C VAL A 48 -2.78 21.58 1.61
N LEU A 49 -2.31 20.32 1.63
CA LEU A 49 -0.90 20.01 1.86
C LEU A 49 0.02 20.64 0.81
N ILE A 50 -0.33 20.53 -0.47
CA ILE A 50 0.42 21.15 -1.57
C ILE A 50 0.45 22.67 -1.42
N GLY A 51 -0.66 23.29 -0.98
CA GLY A 51 -0.72 24.71 -0.69
C GLY A 51 0.30 25.17 0.37
N HIS A 52 0.47 24.38 1.43
CA HIS A 52 1.46 24.67 2.49
C HIS A 52 2.92 24.60 2.01
N GLU A 53 3.27 23.62 1.16
CA GLU A 53 4.63 23.49 0.64
C GLU A 53 5.04 24.66 -0.26
N LEU A 54 4.08 25.24 -1.00
CA LEU A 54 4.31 26.36 -1.90
C LEU A 54 4.37 27.73 -1.21
N GLU A 55 3.71 27.88 -0.06
CA GLU A 55 3.78 29.11 0.75
C GLU A 55 5.09 29.22 1.56
N GLU A 56 5.74 28.08 1.86
CA GLU A 56 6.97 28.05 2.67
C GLU A 56 8.27 28.15 1.84
N SER A 57 8.20 28.03 0.49
CA SER A 57 9.33 28.10 -0.45
C SER A 57 9.55 29.47 -1.09
#